data_AF-A0A0E0KK61-F1
#
_entry.id   AF-A0A0E0KK61-F1
#
_cell.length_a   1.000
_cell.length_b   1.000
_cell.length_c   1.000
_cell.angle_alpha   90.00
_cell.angle_beta   90.00
_cell.angle_gamma   90.00
#
_symmetry.space_group_name_H-M   'P 1'
#
loop_
_entity.id
_entity.type
_entity.pdbx_description
1 polymer ?
#
loop_
_entity_poly.entity_id
_entity_poly.type
_entity_poly.pdbx_seq_one_letter_code
_entity_poly.pdbx_strand_id
1 'polypeptide(L)'
;MLAVLFAAADEIFCLFQGTIENIAVLKQQYGLHNKGSTEINIIIEAYRTLRDRGPYPADQVVRDINGKFAFVLYDCSNNSVFMATDADGSVPFYWGVDPDGRLVVSDDDEIVNKACGKSSAPFPKGFFFTTSGGLQSYEHPMNEVKPVPRIDSKGEVCGTTYTVDAKAKAKKDSSIPRVGSAADWSSQY
;
A
#
# COMPACT_ATOMS: atom_id res chain seq x y z
N MET A 1 -0.23 -10.62 20.48
CA MET A 1 0.20 -9.21 20.40
C MET A 1 1.14 -9.12 19.20
N LEU A 2 0.88 -8.20 18.27
CA LEU A 2 1.76 -8.00 17.10
C LEU A 2 2.99 -7.19 17.53
N ALA A 3 4.13 -7.43 16.89
CA ALA A 3 5.36 -6.71 17.22
C ALA A 3 5.25 -5.25 16.74
N VAL A 4 5.77 -4.31 17.53
CA VAL A 4 5.94 -2.91 17.13
C VAL A 4 7.45 -2.66 17.04
N LEU A 5 7.91 -2.30 15.84
CA LEU A 5 9.32 -2.15 15.51
C LEU A 5 9.57 -0.74 14.96
N PHE A 6 10.71 -0.18 15.34
CA PHE A 6 11.27 1.04 14.77
C PHE A 6 12.69 0.76 14.30
N ALA A 7 13.05 1.25 13.12
CA ALA A 7 14.40 1.17 12.60
C ALA A 7 14.71 2.38 11.73
N ALA A 8 15.98 2.77 11.72
CA ALA A 8 16.50 3.81 10.86
C ALA A 8 17.77 3.32 10.15
N ALA A 9 17.89 3.58 8.85
CA ALA A 9 19.06 3.22 8.06
C ALA A 9 19.19 4.13 6.82
N ASP A 10 20.35 4.77 6.65
CA ASP A 10 20.65 5.69 5.53
C ASP A 10 19.53 6.72 5.28
N GLU A 11 19.19 7.47 6.34
CA GLU A 11 18.16 8.53 6.33
C GLU A 11 16.72 8.05 6.05
N ILE A 12 16.52 6.73 6.00
CA ILE A 12 15.20 6.10 5.95
C ILE A 12 14.79 5.72 7.38
N PHE A 13 13.60 6.14 7.77
CA PHE A 13 12.98 5.83 9.06
C PHE A 13 11.73 4.99 8.82
N CYS A 14 11.58 3.88 9.53
CA CYS A 14 10.43 3.01 9.38
C CYS A 14 9.80 2.73 10.75
N LEU A 15 8.48 2.75 10.79
CA LEU A 15 7.67 2.15 11.84
C LEU A 15 6.94 0.97 11.22
N PHE A 16 6.97 -0.17 11.88
CA PHE A 16 6.31 -1.39 11.45
C PHE A 16 5.56 -1.97 12.63
N GLN A 17 4.31 -2.37 12.41
CA GLN A 17 3.52 -3.11 13.37
C GLN A 17 2.98 -4.35 12.67
N GLY A 18 3.24 -5.54 13.20
CA GLY A 18 2.80 -6.76 12.54
C GLY A 18 3.73 -7.95 12.65
N THR A 19 3.57 -8.85 11.68
CA THR A 19 4.37 -10.04 11.43
C THR A 19 4.43 -10.30 9.93
N ILE A 20 5.61 -10.70 9.43
CA ILE A 20 5.79 -11.18 8.07
C ILE A 20 6.00 -12.70 8.12
N GLU A 21 5.24 -13.44 7.33
CA GLU A 21 5.21 -14.91 7.34
C GLU A 21 6.19 -15.50 6.32
N ASN A 22 6.41 -14.83 5.19
CA ASN A 22 7.30 -15.28 4.11
C ASN A 22 8.72 -14.67 4.18
N ILE A 23 9.25 -14.47 5.40
CA ILE A 23 10.56 -13.85 5.67
C ILE A 23 11.70 -14.49 4.84
N ALA A 24 11.75 -15.81 4.73
CA ALA A 24 12.83 -16.50 4.03
C ALA A 24 12.89 -16.14 2.54
N VAL A 25 11.72 -16.05 1.89
CA VAL A 25 11.58 -15.68 0.47
C VAL A 25 12.00 -14.23 0.26
N LEU A 26 11.50 -13.31 1.09
CA LEU A 26 11.81 -11.89 0.98
C LEU A 26 13.28 -11.60 1.28
N LYS A 27 13.88 -12.29 2.26
CA LYS A 27 15.33 -12.18 2.52
C LYS A 27 16.16 -12.58 1.31
N GLN A 28 15.79 -13.66 0.63
CA GLN A 28 16.46 -14.08 -0.59
C GLN A 28 16.27 -13.07 -1.72
N GLN A 29 15.04 -12.58 -1.92
CA GLN A 29 14.69 -11.60 -2.96
C GLN A 29 15.45 -10.28 -2.82
N TYR A 30 15.59 -9.79 -1.58
CA TYR A 30 16.26 -8.53 -1.29
C TYR A 30 17.74 -8.67 -0.88
N GLY A 31 18.31 -9.87 -0.92
CA GLY A 31 19.74 -10.09 -0.61
C GLY A 31 20.12 -9.90 0.86
N LEU A 32 19.18 -10.13 1.78
CA LEU A 32 19.37 -10.04 3.23
C LEU A 32 19.95 -11.35 3.79
N HIS A 33 21.27 -11.49 3.74
CA HIS A 33 21.99 -12.71 4.17
C HIS A 33 22.35 -12.75 5.67
N ASN A 34 22.09 -11.67 6.41
CA ASN A 34 22.40 -11.56 7.84
C ASN A 34 21.39 -12.34 8.71
N LYS A 35 21.92 -13.12 9.67
CA LYS A 35 21.10 -13.91 10.62
C LYS A 35 20.15 -13.06 11.48
N GLY A 36 20.40 -11.76 11.64
CA GLY A 36 19.62 -10.85 12.47
C GLY A 36 18.58 -10.00 11.76
N SER A 37 18.34 -10.17 10.45
CA SER A 37 17.31 -9.36 9.77
C SER A 37 15.91 -9.67 10.31
N THR A 38 15.23 -8.61 10.73
CA THR A 38 13.85 -8.58 11.20
C THR A 38 12.90 -8.15 10.08
N GLU A 39 11.59 -8.16 10.34
CA GLU A 39 10.54 -7.72 9.42
C GLU A 39 10.80 -6.30 8.91
N ILE A 40 11.20 -5.39 9.81
CA ILE A 40 11.43 -3.99 9.45
C ILE A 40 12.66 -3.81 8.55
N ASN A 41 13.67 -4.68 8.65
CA ASN A 41 14.81 -4.66 7.72
C ASN A 41 14.38 -5.04 6.31
N ILE A 42 13.43 -5.98 6.17
CA ILE A 42 12.87 -6.36 4.88
C ILE A 42 12.15 -5.18 4.24
N ILE A 43 11.34 -4.43 5.00
CA ILE A 43 10.62 -3.25 4.48
C ILE A 43 11.59 -2.18 3.99
N ILE A 44 12.64 -1.87 4.76
CA ILE A 44 13.65 -0.88 4.37
C ILE A 44 14.38 -1.29 3.09
N GLU A 45 14.81 -2.56 2.96
CA GLU A 45 15.50 -3.03 1.75
C GLU A 45 14.57 -3.16 0.54
N ALA A 46 13.31 -3.52 0.76
CA ALA A 46 12.31 -3.52 -0.30
C ALA A 46 12.09 -2.10 -0.85
N TYR A 47 12.00 -1.09 0.03
CA TYR A 47 11.93 0.31 -0.37
C TYR A 47 13.18 0.78 -1.13
N ARG A 48 14.38 0.43 -0.66
CA ARG A 48 15.63 0.76 -1.37
C ARG A 48 15.65 0.12 -2.76
N THR A 49 15.16 -1.11 -2.88
CA THR A 49 15.01 -1.78 -4.18
C THR A 49 14.06 -1.00 -5.09
N LEU A 50 12.89 -0.57 -4.60
CA LEU A 50 11.95 0.28 -5.34
C LEU A 50 12.59 1.60 -5.82
N ARG A 51 13.37 2.23 -4.94
CA ARG A 51 13.99 3.55 -5.18
C ARG A 51 15.19 3.47 -6.14
N ASP A 52 16.08 2.50 -5.91
CA ASP A 52 17.41 2.47 -6.51
C ASP A 52 17.52 1.52 -7.70
N ARG A 53 16.64 0.50 -7.78
CA ARG A 53 16.69 -0.54 -8.81
C ARG A 53 15.41 -0.42 -9.65
N GLY A 54 15.54 0.10 -10.88
CA GLY A 54 14.40 0.39 -11.76
C GLY A 54 13.50 -0.81 -12.12
N PRO A 55 12.54 -0.61 -13.03
CA PRO A 55 11.12 -0.52 -12.66
C PRO A 55 10.67 -1.70 -11.77
N TYR A 56 10.82 -1.54 -10.46
CA TYR A 56 10.23 -2.44 -9.47
C TYR A 56 8.93 -1.76 -8.99
N PRO A 57 7.73 -2.24 -9.37
CA PRO A 57 6.50 -1.51 -9.09
C PRO A 57 6.10 -1.67 -7.62
N ALA A 58 5.69 -0.56 -6.99
CA ALA A 58 5.36 -0.53 -5.56
C ALA A 58 4.22 -1.50 -5.20
N ASP A 59 3.24 -1.70 -6.09
CA ASP A 59 2.16 -2.65 -5.86
C ASP A 59 2.66 -4.10 -5.77
N GLN A 60 3.68 -4.47 -6.54
CA GLN A 60 4.26 -5.80 -6.47
C GLN A 60 5.00 -6.01 -5.15
N VAL A 61 5.77 -5.01 -4.69
CA VAL A 61 6.50 -5.11 -3.43
C VAL A 61 5.56 -5.31 -2.25
N VAL A 62 4.46 -4.56 -2.18
CA VAL A 62 3.50 -4.73 -1.09
C VAL A 62 2.77 -6.06 -1.21
N ARG A 63 2.41 -6.48 -2.42
CA ARG A 63 1.74 -7.77 -2.68
C ARG A 63 2.59 -8.98 -2.31
N ASP A 64 3.90 -8.88 -2.45
CA ASP A 64 4.83 -9.95 -2.11
C ASP A 64 5.00 -10.12 -0.59
N ILE A 65 4.54 -9.18 0.24
CA ILE A 65 4.60 -9.29 1.71
C ILE A 65 3.40 -10.10 2.21
N ASN A 66 3.66 -11.33 2.67
CA ASN A 66 2.64 -12.15 3.30
C ASN A 66 2.68 -11.97 4.81
N GLY A 67 1.54 -11.66 5.40
CA GLY A 67 1.40 -11.56 6.84
C GLY A 67 0.37 -10.52 7.25
N LYS A 68 0.48 -10.08 8.50
CA LYS A 68 -0.42 -9.13 9.14
C LYS A 68 0.39 -7.90 9.48
N PHE A 69 0.14 -6.77 8.84
CA PHE A 69 1.04 -5.64 8.98
C PHE A 69 0.38 -4.29 8.68
N ALA A 70 0.92 -3.27 9.32
CA ALA A 70 0.90 -1.90 8.86
C ALA A 70 2.32 -1.34 8.99
N PHE A 71 2.74 -0.52 8.04
CA PHE A 71 4.01 0.21 8.16
C PHE A 71 3.90 1.62 7.60
N VAL A 72 4.73 2.50 8.13
CA VAL A 72 5.02 3.81 7.55
C VAL A 72 6.53 3.98 7.48
N LEU A 73 7.01 4.33 6.30
CA LEU A 73 8.40 4.60 6.00
C LEU A 73 8.53 6.03 5.49
N TYR A 74 9.51 6.75 6.02
CA TYR A 74 9.88 8.09 5.58
C TYR A 74 11.35 8.10 5.14
N ASP A 75 11.59 8.46 3.88
CA ASP A 75 12.92 8.71 3.33
C ASP A 75 13.18 10.22 3.35
N CYS A 76 14.06 10.66 4.24
CA CYS A 76 14.44 12.08 4.36
C CYS A 76 15.17 12.59 3.13
N SER A 77 15.93 11.74 2.43
CA SER A 77 16.76 12.15 1.28
C SER A 77 15.89 12.66 0.12
N ASN A 78 14.69 12.07 -0.01
CA ASN A 78 13.74 12.40 -1.07
C ASN A 78 12.45 13.06 -0.58
N ASN A 79 12.34 13.34 0.72
CA ASN A 79 11.10 13.77 1.38
C ASN A 79 9.90 12.89 0.97
N SER A 80 10.09 11.56 0.99
CA SER A 80 9.13 10.60 0.45
C SER A 80 8.57 9.70 1.53
N VAL A 81 7.26 9.46 1.47
CA VAL A 81 6.54 8.53 2.36
C VAL A 81 6.18 7.29 1.55
N PHE A 82 6.31 6.13 2.18
CA PHE A 82 5.76 4.87 1.72
C PHE A 82 5.06 4.17 2.89
N MET A 83 3.75 3.93 2.77
CA MET A 83 2.98 3.26 3.83
C MET A 83 2.01 2.26 3.22
N ALA A 84 1.73 1.18 3.94
CA ALA A 84 0.80 0.15 3.50
C ALA A 84 0.21 -0.63 4.67
N THR A 85 -0.91 -1.29 4.41
CA THR A 85 -1.56 -2.23 5.34
C THR A 85 -1.86 -3.54 4.64
N ASP A 86 -1.94 -4.65 5.36
CA ASP A 86 -2.39 -5.93 4.83
C ASP A 86 -3.84 -5.90 4.31
N ALA A 87 -4.23 -6.93 3.55
CA ALA A 87 -5.52 -7.00 2.87
C ALA A 87 -6.69 -7.21 3.85
N ASP A 88 -6.41 -7.82 5.00
CA ASP A 88 -7.41 -8.08 6.02
C ASP A 88 -7.60 -6.88 6.96
N GLY A 89 -6.69 -5.90 6.93
CA GLY A 89 -6.63 -4.79 7.87
C GLY A 89 -6.40 -5.30 9.29
N SER A 90 -5.41 -6.19 9.44
CA SER A 90 -5.14 -6.90 10.69
C SER A 90 -4.57 -5.99 11.79
N VAL A 91 -4.00 -4.87 11.39
CA VAL A 91 -3.52 -3.80 12.27
C VAL A 91 -4.44 -2.58 12.10
N PRO A 92 -5.03 -2.03 13.18
CA PRO A 92 -5.71 -0.74 13.10
C PRO A 92 -4.74 0.31 12.56
N PHE A 93 -5.13 1.04 11.53
CA PHE A 93 -4.27 2.04 10.91
C PHE A 93 -5.15 3.18 10.39
N TYR A 94 -4.91 4.37 10.93
CA TYR A 94 -5.67 5.57 10.69
C TYR A 94 -4.74 6.65 10.15
N TRP A 95 -5.29 7.49 9.30
CA TRP A 95 -4.56 8.59 8.68
C TRP A 95 -5.44 9.82 8.59
N GLY A 96 -4.79 10.98 8.51
CA GLY A 96 -5.46 12.25 8.34
C GLY A 96 -4.48 13.36 8.02
N VAL A 97 -5.05 14.54 7.80
CA VAL A 97 -4.29 15.76 7.57
C VAL A 97 -4.65 16.77 8.65
N ASP A 98 -3.63 17.25 9.37
CA ASP A 98 -3.81 18.27 10.40
C ASP A 98 -4.11 19.65 9.78
N PRO A 99 -4.49 20.67 10.58
CA PRO A 99 -4.76 22.02 10.07
C PRO A 99 -3.57 22.72 9.39
N ASP A 100 -2.34 22.27 9.66
CA ASP A 100 -1.11 22.77 9.04
C ASP A 100 -0.78 22.05 7.71
N GLY A 101 -1.61 21.08 7.30
CA GLY A 101 -1.40 20.30 6.08
C GLY A 101 -0.43 19.13 6.24
N ARG A 102 -0.14 18.69 7.47
CA ARG A 102 0.79 17.58 7.74
C ARG A 102 0.04 16.25 7.79
N LEU A 103 0.65 15.22 7.22
CA LEU A 103 0.16 13.85 7.34
C LEU A 103 0.33 13.37 8.79
N VAL A 104 -0.77 12.87 9.37
CA VAL A 104 -0.80 12.23 10.68
C VAL A 104 -1.24 10.78 10.48
N VAL A 105 -0.52 9.84 11.09
CA VAL A 105 -0.87 8.41 11.09
C VAL A 105 -0.76 7.84 12.50
N SER A 106 -1.62 6.87 12.84
CA SER A 106 -1.60 6.16 14.12
C SER A 106 -2.39 4.87 14.02
N ASP A 107 -2.12 3.91 14.91
CA ASP A 107 -3.00 2.77 15.16
C ASP A 107 -4.16 3.09 16.12
N ASP A 108 -4.23 4.33 16.62
CA ASP A 108 -5.30 4.84 17.48
C ASP A 108 -6.13 5.93 16.77
N ASP A 109 -7.41 5.65 16.56
CA ASP A 109 -8.38 6.58 15.95
C ASP A 109 -8.55 7.87 16.75
N GLU A 110 -8.50 7.81 18.08
CA GLU A 110 -8.67 8.99 18.94
C GLU A 110 -7.53 10.00 18.73
N ILE A 111 -6.30 9.50 18.56
CA ILE A 111 -5.12 10.34 18.30
C ILE A 111 -5.28 11.06 16.96
N VAL A 112 -5.64 10.34 15.89
CA VAL A 112 -5.80 10.95 14.56
C VAL A 112 -7.00 11.91 14.54
N ASN A 113 -8.13 11.55 15.14
CA ASN A 113 -9.30 12.42 15.24
C ASN A 113 -9.02 13.70 16.03
N LYS A 114 -8.26 13.60 17.12
CA LYS A 114 -7.86 14.78 17.91
C LYS A 114 -6.95 15.71 17.13
N ALA A 115 -6.06 15.17 16.29
CA ALA A 115 -5.13 15.96 15.49
C ALA A 115 -5.77 16.56 14.22
N CYS A 116 -6.61 15.78 13.53
CA CYS A 116 -7.10 16.10 12.18
C CYS A 116 -8.58 16.51 12.13
N GLY A 117 -9.34 16.32 13.21
CA GLY A 117 -10.76 16.62 13.27
C GLY A 117 -11.55 15.80 12.24
N LYS A 118 -12.21 16.48 11.29
CA LYS A 118 -12.99 15.84 10.22
C LYS A 118 -12.14 15.33 9.04
N SER A 119 -10.86 15.68 9.01
CA SER A 119 -9.90 15.30 7.98
C SER A 119 -9.15 14.01 8.34
N SER A 120 -9.82 13.08 9.02
CA SER A 120 -9.31 11.76 9.42
C SER A 120 -10.15 10.64 8.82
N ALA A 121 -9.53 9.48 8.62
CA ALA A 121 -10.19 8.27 8.20
C ALA A 121 -9.39 7.02 8.64
N PRO A 122 -10.01 5.84 8.68
CA PRO A 122 -9.28 4.58 8.59
C PRO A 122 -8.52 4.53 7.25
N PHE A 123 -7.30 4.03 7.28
CA PHE A 123 -6.56 3.72 6.05
C PHE A 123 -7.20 2.49 5.37
N PRO A 124 -7.38 2.50 4.04
CA PRO A 124 -8.08 1.41 3.36
C PRO A 124 -7.22 0.15 3.31
N LYS A 125 -7.85 -1.00 3.59
CA LYS A 125 -7.22 -2.32 3.59
C LYS A 125 -6.87 -2.76 2.18
N GLY A 126 -5.73 -3.40 1.97
CA GLY A 126 -5.31 -3.80 0.61
C GLY A 126 -4.72 -2.66 -0.22
N PHE A 127 -4.33 -1.55 0.44
CA PHE A 127 -3.75 -0.37 -0.20
C PHE A 127 -2.36 -0.06 0.31
N PHE A 128 -1.68 0.75 -0.48
CA PHE A 128 -0.47 1.46 -0.12
C PHE A 128 -0.57 2.90 -0.58
N PHE A 129 0.26 3.75 -0.01
CA PHE A 129 0.44 5.13 -0.41
C PHE A 129 1.92 5.41 -0.63
N THR A 130 2.24 6.09 -1.73
CA THR A 130 3.55 6.69 -1.96
C THR A 130 3.40 8.18 -2.23
N THR A 131 4.38 9.00 -1.86
CA THR A 131 4.37 10.43 -2.20
C THR A 131 4.21 10.68 -3.71
N SER A 132 4.81 9.84 -4.56
CA SER A 132 4.77 10.00 -6.02
C SER A 132 3.54 9.41 -6.69
N GLY A 133 3.01 8.29 -6.17
CA GLY A 133 1.88 7.55 -6.77
C GLY A 133 0.53 7.82 -6.11
N GLY A 134 0.51 8.48 -4.96
CA GLY A 134 -0.69 8.64 -4.15
C GLY A 134 -1.17 7.30 -3.58
N LEU A 135 -2.45 7.26 -3.24
CA LEU A 135 -3.11 6.08 -2.68
C LEU A 135 -3.50 5.10 -3.80
N GLN A 136 -3.07 3.84 -3.70
CA GLN A 136 -3.28 2.80 -4.71
C GLN A 136 -3.60 1.46 -4.06
N SER A 137 -4.42 0.64 -4.70
CA SER A 137 -4.65 -0.74 -4.27
C SER A 137 -3.56 -1.64 -4.86
N TYR A 138 -2.89 -2.44 -4.02
CA TYR A 138 -1.97 -3.46 -4.53
C TYR A 138 -2.68 -4.75 -4.96
N GLU A 139 -3.93 -4.96 -4.52
CA GLU A 139 -4.81 -6.04 -4.99
C GLU A 139 -5.37 -5.76 -6.38
N HIS A 140 -5.62 -4.48 -6.69
CA HIS A 140 -6.18 -4.02 -7.94
C HIS A 140 -5.42 -2.79 -8.49
N PRO A 141 -4.14 -2.93 -8.88
CA PRO A 141 -3.26 -1.81 -9.23
C PRO A 141 -3.69 -1.02 -10.48
N MET A 142 -4.54 -1.62 -11.34
CA MET A 142 -5.05 -0.99 -12.55
C MET A 142 -6.42 -0.31 -12.36
N ASN A 143 -7.01 -0.40 -11.17
CA ASN A 143 -8.33 0.13 -10.90
C ASN A 143 -8.24 1.53 -10.30
N GLU A 144 -9.18 2.38 -10.69
CA GLU A 144 -9.31 3.72 -10.12
C GLU A 144 -9.78 3.64 -8.66
N VAL A 145 -9.10 4.40 -7.80
CA VAL A 145 -9.46 4.57 -6.39
C VAL A 145 -10.48 5.70 -6.28
N LYS A 146 -11.61 5.43 -5.63
CA LYS A 146 -12.71 6.39 -5.48
C LYS A 146 -12.97 6.70 -4.01
N PRO A 147 -13.17 7.99 -3.66
CA PRO A 147 -13.67 8.35 -2.35
C PRO A 147 -15.14 7.92 -2.21
N VAL A 148 -15.49 7.35 -1.06
CA VAL A 148 -16.87 7.02 -0.68
C VAL A 148 -17.18 7.59 0.70
N PRO A 149 -18.40 8.13 0.92
CA PRO A 149 -18.77 8.66 2.22
C PRO A 149 -18.66 7.59 3.32
N ARG A 150 -18.00 7.94 4.42
CA ARG A 150 -17.99 7.12 5.65
C ARG A 150 -19.23 7.47 6.45
N ILE A 151 -19.99 6.46 6.87
CA ILE A 151 -21.22 6.61 7.63
C ILE A 151 -21.00 6.03 9.03
N ASP A 152 -21.37 6.77 10.07
CA ASP A 152 -21.27 6.31 11.46
C ASP A 152 -22.42 5.38 11.85
N SER A 153 -22.42 4.91 13.11
CA SER A 153 -23.47 4.04 13.65
C SER A 153 -24.85 4.69 13.72
N LYS A 154 -24.94 6.01 13.59
CA LYS A 154 -26.20 6.78 13.58
C LYS A 154 -26.71 7.03 12.16
N GLY A 155 -25.98 6.60 11.14
CA GLY A 155 -26.34 6.85 9.74
C GLY A 155 -25.88 8.22 9.24
N GLU A 156 -25.05 8.94 10.00
CA GLU A 156 -24.55 10.27 9.62
C GLU A 156 -23.21 10.16 8.89
N VAL A 157 -23.00 11.04 7.90
CA VAL A 157 -21.70 11.09 7.18
C VAL A 157 -20.63 11.64 8.12
N CYS A 158 -19.66 10.80 8.45
CA CYS A 158 -18.60 11.08 9.43
C CYS A 158 -17.19 11.13 8.81
N GLY A 159 -17.08 11.11 7.49
CA GLY A 159 -15.80 11.27 6.78
C GLY A 159 -15.82 10.67 5.38
N THR A 160 -14.65 10.34 4.85
CA THR A 160 -14.48 9.69 3.54
C THR A 160 -13.53 8.50 3.70
N THR A 161 -13.87 7.37 3.10
CA THR A 161 -12.96 6.23 2.92
C THR A 161 -12.75 6.00 1.42
N TYR A 162 -11.86 5.10 1.05
CA TYR A 162 -11.46 4.86 -0.33
C TYR A 162 -11.69 3.41 -0.72
N THR A 163 -12.24 3.19 -1.91
CA THR A 163 -12.48 1.85 -2.47
C THR A 163 -12.05 1.80 -3.93
N VAL A 164 -11.83 0.59 -4.45
CA VAL A 164 -11.59 0.41 -5.89
C VAL A 164 -12.91 0.25 -6.65
N ASP A 165 -12.99 0.83 -7.85
CA ASP A 165 -14.12 0.57 -8.73
C ASP A 165 -14.01 -0.83 -9.35
N ALA A 166 -14.78 -1.79 -8.83
CA ALA A 166 -14.84 -3.16 -9.37
C ALA A 166 -15.35 -3.22 -10.83
N LYS A 167 -16.06 -2.19 -11.31
CA LYS A 167 -16.63 -2.16 -12.68
C LYS A 167 -15.65 -1.66 -13.73
N ALA A 168 -14.46 -1.19 -13.36
CA ALA A 168 -13.45 -0.72 -14.32
C ALA A 168 -12.96 -1.84 -15.26
N LYS A 169 -12.92 -3.10 -14.80
CA LYS A 169 -12.58 -4.28 -15.64
C LYS A 169 -13.58 -4.48 -16.79
N ALA A 170 -14.89 -4.38 -16.50
CA ALA A 170 -15.93 -4.62 -17.49
C ALA A 170 -15.92 -3.62 -18.66
N LYS A 171 -15.41 -2.39 -18.44
CA LYS A 171 -15.26 -1.38 -19.49
C LYS A 171 -13.98 -1.52 -20.32
N LYS A 172 -12.92 -2.14 -19.77
CA LYS A 172 -11.63 -2.27 -20.46
C LYS A 172 -11.57 -3.51 -21.36
N ASP A 173 -12.27 -4.58 -20.99
CA ASP A 173 -12.39 -5.79 -21.82
C ASP A 173 -13.40 -5.64 -22.98
N SER A 174 -14.26 -4.61 -22.96
CA SER A 174 -15.28 -4.40 -24.00
C SER A 174 -14.79 -3.65 -25.25
N SER A 175 -13.51 -3.32 -25.39
CA SER A 175 -13.06 -2.47 -26.50
C SER A 175 -11.65 -2.78 -26.99
N ILE A 176 -11.40 -3.96 -27.59
CA ILE A 176 -10.62 -4.16 -28.84
C ILE A 176 -10.95 -5.58 -29.37
N PRO A 177 -11.52 -5.77 -30.58
CA PRO A 177 -11.54 -7.08 -31.20
C PRO A 177 -10.12 -7.44 -31.62
N ARG A 178 -9.50 -8.42 -30.94
CA ARG A 178 -8.22 -8.99 -31.38
C ARG A 178 -8.46 -9.84 -32.62
N VAL A 179 -8.15 -9.30 -33.79
CA VAL A 179 -7.87 -10.12 -34.97
C VAL A 179 -6.56 -10.87 -34.71
N GLY A 180 -6.65 -12.17 -34.46
CA GLY A 180 -5.47 -13.03 -34.29
C GLY A 180 -4.76 -13.22 -35.63
N SER A 181 -3.43 -13.24 -35.61
CA SER A 181 -2.55 -13.41 -36.78
C SER A 181 -2.60 -14.81 -37.43
N ALA A 182 -3.72 -15.54 -37.30
CA ALA A 182 -3.95 -16.85 -37.91
C ALA A 182 -5.02 -16.75 -39.01
N ALA A 183 -4.82 -15.83 -39.95
CA ALA A 183 -5.53 -15.90 -41.23
C ALA A 183 -4.80 -16.92 -42.12
N ASP A 184 -5.22 -18.18 -42.03
CA ASP A 184 -4.83 -19.23 -42.98
C ASP A 184 -5.43 -18.90 -44.36
N TRP A 185 -4.59 -18.47 -45.30
CA TRP A 185 -4.97 -18.19 -46.69
C TRP A 185 -4.81 -19.44 -47.58
N SER A 186 -5.22 -20.62 -47.12
CA SER A 186 -5.07 -21.87 -47.88
C SER A 186 -6.37 -22.65 -48.07
N SER A 187 -7.54 -22.01 -47.97
CA SER A 187 -8.85 -22.64 -48.19
C SER A 187 -9.64 -22.00 -49.33
N GLN A 188 -8.98 -21.73 -50.45
CA GLN A 188 -9.64 -21.60 -51.75
C GLN A 188 -8.87 -22.49 -52.74
N TYR A 189 -9.47 -23.63 -53.06
CA TYR A 189 -9.19 -24.38 -54.27
C TYR A 189 -9.57 -23.55 -55.49
#